data_AF-A0A947J6B0-F1
#
_entry.id   AF-A0A947J6B0-F1
#
_cell.length_a   1.000
_cell.length_b   1.000
_cell.length_c   1.000
_cell.angle_alpha   90.00
_cell.angle_beta   90.00
_cell.angle_gamma   90.00
#
_symmetry.space_group_name_H-M   'P 1'
#
loop_
_entity.id
_entity.type
_entity.pdbx_description
1 polymer ?
#
loop_
_entity_poly.entity_id
_entity_poly.type
_entity_poly.pdbx_seq_one_letter_code
_entity_poly.pdbx_strand_id
1 'polypeptide(L)'
;MKALGLIILLLLSLPAFAAEWIRVRPLAEGDQYFYDRSKLYINGDEITYWKKVAFRTPATVKNQAAVSGLYRERIHCAEHTLKLISYLLYAADGSTIEYIASHEGESAPIIPDTVGDVFEKTVCELVRQKQEAARKKKAEEETIKNESGKNKSATSLEVPVIPPSSDTQKTQQSGHEVEPVIPESQTPPVVN
;
A
#
# COMPACT_ATOMS: atom_id res chain seq x y z
N MET A 1 40.42 10.55 22.31
CA MET A 1 39.42 9.46 22.49
C MET A 1 38.01 9.93 22.85
N LYS A 2 37.77 11.14 23.37
CA LYS A 2 36.40 11.64 23.68
C LYS A 2 35.51 11.94 22.45
N ALA A 3 36.09 12.37 21.33
CA ALA A 3 35.34 12.73 20.12
C ALA A 3 34.68 11.53 19.41
N LEU A 4 35.25 10.33 19.53
CA LEU A 4 34.72 9.12 18.89
C LEU A 4 33.40 8.66 19.52
N GLY A 5 33.25 8.85 20.84
CA GLY A 5 32.00 8.53 21.54
C GLY A 5 30.83 9.41 21.13
N LEU A 6 31.08 10.68 20.80
CA LEU A 6 30.03 11.62 20.39
C LEU A 6 29.48 11.28 18.99
N ILE A 7 30.35 10.83 18.08
CA ILE A 7 29.96 10.42 16.71
C ILE A 7 29.10 9.15 16.75
N ILE A 8 29.44 8.18 17.62
CA ILE A 8 28.65 6.96 17.80
C ILE A 8 27.26 7.26 18.38
N LEU A 9 27.17 8.22 19.32
CA LEU A 9 25.90 8.63 19.91
C LEU A 9 24.97 9.34 18.89
N LEU A 10 25.53 10.10 17.95
CA LEU A 10 24.76 10.73 16.86
C LEU A 10 24.29 9.75 15.77
N LEU A 11 24.99 8.63 15.57
CA LEU A 11 24.58 7.61 14.60
C LEU A 11 23.42 6.75 15.13
N LEU A 12 23.19 6.72 16.44
CA LEU A 12 22.06 6.02 17.08
C LEU A 12 20.74 6.80 17.05
N SER A 13 20.74 8.07 16.63
CA SER A 13 19.51 8.87 16.53
C SER A 13 18.82 8.78 15.16
N LEU A 14 19.11 7.73 14.38
CA LEU A 14 18.33 7.47 13.17
C LEU A 14 16.88 7.21 13.59
N PRO A 15 15.90 7.86 12.94
CA PRO A 15 14.50 7.57 13.21
C PRO A 15 14.26 6.11 12.85
N ALA A 16 14.14 5.26 13.86
CA ALA A 16 13.60 3.93 13.67
C ALA A 16 12.19 4.15 13.11
N PHE A 17 11.94 3.69 11.88
CA PHE A 17 10.60 3.66 11.30
C PHE A 17 9.76 2.65 12.08
N ALA A 18 9.35 3.07 13.27
CA ALA A 18 8.40 2.36 14.09
C ALA A 18 7.02 2.48 13.46
N ALA A 19 6.17 1.49 13.68
CA ALA A 19 4.77 1.54 13.28
C ALA A 19 4.10 2.80 13.86
N GLU A 20 3.51 3.62 13.00
CA GLU A 20 2.85 4.87 13.40
C GLU A 20 1.34 4.61 13.52
N TRP A 21 0.93 4.11 14.70
CA TRP A 21 -0.47 3.77 14.98
C TRP A 21 -1.30 5.02 15.26
N ILE A 22 -2.20 5.37 14.34
CA ILE A 22 -3.14 6.47 14.48
C ILE A 22 -4.48 5.92 14.95
N ARG A 23 -4.98 6.45 16.07
CA ARG A 23 -6.28 6.06 16.64
C ARG A 23 -7.43 6.61 15.78
N VAL A 24 -8.39 5.75 15.47
CA VAL A 24 -9.64 6.13 14.79
C VAL A 24 -10.68 6.56 15.84
N ARG A 25 -11.30 7.72 15.65
CA ARG A 25 -12.42 8.27 16.46
C ARG A 25 -13.57 8.63 15.52
N PRO A 26 -14.83 8.71 15.96
CA PRO A 26 -15.37 8.46 17.30
C PRO A 26 -16.20 7.17 17.33
N LEU A 27 -15.68 6.11 17.94
CA LEU A 27 -16.52 4.98 18.33
C LEU A 27 -16.74 5.09 19.85
N ALA A 28 -17.98 4.85 20.30
CA ALA A 28 -18.39 4.92 21.70
C ALA A 28 -17.54 3.99 22.60
N GLU A 29 -17.82 3.96 23.91
CA GLU A 29 -17.10 3.12 24.86
C GLU A 29 -17.03 1.64 24.41
N GLY A 30 -15.87 1.21 23.94
CA GLY A 30 -15.68 -0.10 23.35
C GLY A 30 -14.22 -0.38 23.04
N ASP A 31 -13.99 -1.24 22.06
CA ASP A 31 -12.66 -1.56 21.57
C ASP A 31 -11.93 -0.31 21.04
N GLN A 32 -10.61 -0.33 21.11
CA GLN A 32 -9.79 0.74 20.55
C GLN A 32 -9.25 0.33 19.19
N TYR A 33 -9.50 1.18 18.19
CA TYR A 33 -9.13 0.94 16.81
C TYR A 33 -8.04 1.90 16.35
N PHE A 34 -7.08 1.37 15.60
CA PHE A 34 -5.95 2.12 15.05
C PHE A 34 -5.65 1.67 13.62
N TYR A 35 -5.01 2.53 12.83
CA TYR A 35 -4.34 2.13 11.59
C TYR A 35 -2.86 2.51 11.59
N ASP A 36 -2.02 1.75 10.89
CA ASP A 36 -0.60 2.08 10.74
C ASP A 36 -0.38 3.01 9.53
N ARG A 37 -0.08 4.28 9.81
CA ARG A 37 0.16 5.30 8.77
C ARG A 37 1.42 5.03 7.95
N SER A 38 2.42 4.38 8.54
CA SER A 38 3.69 4.08 7.88
C SER A 38 3.59 2.95 6.85
N LYS A 39 2.49 2.18 6.85
CA LYS A 39 2.29 0.98 6.01
C LYS A 39 1.04 1.06 5.13
N LEU A 40 0.74 2.25 4.63
CA LEU A 40 -0.34 2.46 3.67
C LEU A 40 0.12 2.17 2.24
N TYR A 41 -0.64 1.37 1.52
CA TYR A 41 -0.46 1.16 0.09
C TYR A 41 -1.72 1.62 -0.66
N ILE A 42 -1.57 2.68 -1.47
CA ILE A 42 -2.66 3.29 -2.24
C ILE A 42 -2.43 3.06 -3.72
N ASN A 43 -3.37 2.39 -4.37
CA ASN A 43 -3.38 2.09 -5.80
C ASN A 43 -4.74 2.46 -6.41
N GLY A 44 -4.79 3.55 -7.18
CA GLY A 44 -6.05 4.07 -7.71
C GLY A 44 -7.02 4.44 -6.58
N ASP A 45 -8.18 3.79 -6.57
CA ASP A 45 -9.23 3.93 -5.54
C ASP A 45 -9.12 2.88 -4.42
N GLU A 46 -8.13 1.99 -4.49
CA GLU A 46 -7.88 1.00 -3.44
C GLU A 46 -6.85 1.50 -2.42
N ILE A 47 -7.11 1.22 -1.15
CA ILE A 47 -6.16 1.38 -0.05
C ILE A 47 -6.03 0.08 0.73
N THR A 48 -4.80 -0.44 0.81
CA THR A 48 -4.43 -1.55 1.69
C THR A 48 -3.70 -0.99 2.90
N TYR A 49 -4.11 -1.41 4.09
CA TYR A 49 -3.59 -0.88 5.35
C TYR A 49 -3.58 -1.95 6.45
N TRP A 50 -2.88 -1.65 7.54
CA TRP A 50 -2.93 -2.44 8.77
C TRP A 50 -3.85 -1.76 9.77
N LYS A 51 -4.82 -2.51 10.28
CA LYS A 51 -5.68 -2.16 11.40
C LYS A 51 -5.22 -2.87 12.66
N LYS A 52 -5.17 -2.17 13.79
CA LYS A 52 -5.00 -2.75 15.12
C LYS A 52 -6.29 -2.57 15.91
N VAL A 53 -6.69 -3.62 16.61
CA VAL A 53 -7.80 -3.61 17.57
C VAL A 53 -7.24 -4.00 18.93
N ALA A 54 -7.50 -3.19 19.95
CA ALA A 54 -7.33 -3.57 21.34
C ALA A 54 -8.71 -3.82 21.94
N PHE A 55 -8.98 -5.07 22.30
CA PHE A 55 -10.30 -5.48 22.74
C PHE A 55 -10.56 -5.00 24.17
N ARG A 56 -11.72 -4.39 24.40
CA ARG A 56 -12.18 -4.05 25.74
C ARG A 56 -12.48 -5.31 26.54
N THR A 57 -13.16 -6.26 25.92
CA THR A 57 -13.43 -7.59 26.47
C THR A 57 -12.70 -8.61 25.60
N PRO A 58 -11.78 -9.41 26.16
CA PRO A 58 -11.02 -10.38 25.38
C PRO A 58 -11.94 -11.34 24.62
N ALA A 59 -11.65 -11.59 23.34
CA ALA A 59 -12.38 -12.55 22.53
C ALA A 59 -11.83 -13.97 22.75
N THR A 60 -12.69 -14.97 22.91
CA THR A 60 -12.24 -16.37 23.04
C THR A 60 -11.98 -16.97 21.67
N VAL A 61 -10.75 -17.40 21.40
CA VAL A 61 -10.32 -18.05 20.16
C VAL A 61 -9.46 -19.26 20.51
N LYS A 62 -9.84 -20.45 20.03
CA LYS A 62 -9.13 -21.73 20.33
C LYS A 62 -8.87 -21.94 21.83
N ASN A 63 -9.88 -21.65 22.66
CA ASN A 63 -9.81 -21.72 24.14
C ASN A 63 -8.80 -20.76 24.78
N GLN A 64 -8.34 -19.73 24.07
CA GLN A 64 -7.46 -18.68 24.58
C GLN A 64 -8.15 -17.32 24.48
N ALA A 65 -7.77 -16.39 25.36
CA ALA A 65 -8.31 -15.03 25.40
C ALA A 65 -7.44 -14.09 24.55
N ALA A 66 -7.94 -13.69 23.38
CA ALA A 66 -7.33 -12.69 22.52
C ALA A 66 -7.60 -11.28 23.08
N VAL A 67 -6.55 -10.53 23.39
CA VAL A 67 -6.65 -9.15 23.92
C VAL A 67 -6.42 -8.10 22.84
N SER A 68 -5.81 -8.48 21.72
CA SER A 68 -5.65 -7.60 20.57
C SER A 68 -5.57 -8.39 19.26
N GLY A 69 -5.84 -7.70 18.16
CA GLY A 69 -5.70 -8.23 16.81
C GLY A 69 -5.04 -7.22 15.87
N LEU A 70 -4.28 -7.74 14.90
CA LEU A 70 -3.78 -7.01 13.75
C LEU A 70 -4.44 -7.57 12.49
N TYR A 71 -5.00 -6.70 11.67
CA TYR A 71 -5.72 -7.07 10.46
C TYR A 71 -5.11 -6.32 9.29
N ARG A 72 -4.79 -7.02 8.21
CA ARG A 72 -4.45 -6.40 6.94
C ARG A 72 -5.71 -6.38 6.09
N GLU A 73 -6.18 -5.20 5.76
CA GLU A 73 -7.44 -5.00 5.05
C GLU A 73 -7.20 -4.17 3.79
N ARG A 74 -8.10 -4.32 2.82
CA ARG A 74 -8.18 -3.49 1.64
C ARG A 74 -9.57 -2.90 1.53
N ILE A 75 -9.66 -1.60 1.28
CA ILE A 75 -10.91 -0.90 0.97
C ILE A 75 -10.83 -0.40 -0.47
N HIS A 76 -11.92 -0.60 -1.23
CA HIS A 76 -12.13 0.05 -2.52
C HIS A 76 -13.03 1.28 -2.34
N CYS A 77 -12.43 2.46 -2.31
CA CYS A 77 -13.07 3.71 -1.89
C CYS A 77 -14.20 4.19 -2.81
N ALA A 78 -14.20 3.79 -4.08
CA ALA A 78 -15.27 4.14 -5.01
C ALA A 78 -16.45 3.15 -4.96
N GLU A 79 -16.24 1.92 -4.50
CA GLU A 79 -17.26 0.87 -4.47
C GLU A 79 -17.82 0.64 -3.07
N HIS A 80 -17.24 1.27 -2.06
CA HIS A 80 -17.59 1.10 -0.65
C HIS A 80 -17.52 -0.37 -0.20
N THR A 81 -16.47 -1.08 -0.62
CA THR A 81 -16.24 -2.49 -0.27
C THR A 81 -14.97 -2.68 0.56
N LEU A 82 -14.98 -3.66 1.45
CA LEU A 82 -13.87 -4.07 2.29
C LEU A 82 -13.55 -5.55 2.09
N LYS A 83 -12.27 -5.85 1.96
CA LYS A 83 -11.71 -7.21 1.91
C LYS A 83 -10.69 -7.39 3.01
N LEU A 84 -10.87 -8.43 3.84
CA LEU A 84 -9.81 -8.91 4.73
C LEU A 84 -8.77 -9.65 3.91
N ILE A 85 -7.48 -9.43 4.17
CA ILE A 85 -6.36 -10.11 3.48
C ILE A 85 -5.64 -11.05 4.45
N SER A 86 -5.38 -10.60 5.68
CA SER A 86 -4.68 -11.41 6.68
C SER A 86 -4.99 -10.91 8.09
N TYR A 87 -4.76 -11.74 9.10
CA TYR A 87 -4.88 -11.32 10.49
C TYR A 87 -3.98 -12.09 11.45
N LEU A 88 -3.59 -11.44 12.55
CA LEU A 88 -2.97 -12.01 13.73
C LEU A 88 -3.80 -11.69 14.97
N LEU A 89 -3.88 -12.64 15.90
CA LEU A 89 -4.47 -12.46 17.22
C LEU A 89 -3.43 -12.72 18.31
N TYR A 90 -3.44 -11.87 19.33
CA TYR A 90 -2.49 -11.94 20.44
C TYR A 90 -3.17 -12.15 21.79
N ALA A 91 -2.56 -12.99 22.61
CA ALA A 91 -2.90 -13.15 24.02
C ALA A 91 -2.31 -12.02 24.88
N ALA A 92 -2.66 -12.01 26.17
CA ALA A 92 -2.22 -10.98 27.12
C ALA A 92 -0.71 -10.95 27.36
N ASP A 93 -0.03 -12.09 27.21
CA ASP A 93 1.42 -12.23 27.33
C ASP A 93 2.18 -11.84 26.05
N GLY A 94 1.46 -11.41 25.01
CA GLY A 94 2.01 -11.06 23.71
C GLY A 94 2.26 -12.26 22.79
N SER A 95 1.96 -13.49 23.21
CA SER A 95 2.05 -14.66 22.34
C SER A 95 0.99 -14.62 21.23
N THR A 96 1.34 -15.17 20.07
CA THR A 96 0.43 -15.29 18.94
C THR A 96 -0.49 -16.49 19.15
N ILE A 97 -1.80 -16.24 19.18
CA ILE A 97 -2.84 -17.29 19.27
C ILE A 97 -3.10 -17.87 17.88
N GLU A 98 -3.22 -17.00 16.88
CA GLU A 98 -3.55 -17.36 15.52
C GLU A 98 -2.93 -16.38 14.54
N TYR A 99 -2.46 -16.92 13.41
CA TYR A 99 -2.02 -16.15 12.26
C TYR A 99 -2.54 -16.80 10.98
N ILE A 100 -3.31 -16.03 10.21
CA ILE A 100 -3.69 -16.41 8.84
C ILE A 100 -3.06 -15.41 7.88
N ALA A 101 -2.07 -15.89 7.12
CA ALA A 101 -1.24 -15.07 6.22
C ALA A 101 -1.97 -14.66 4.93
N SER A 102 -2.84 -15.54 4.42
CA SER A 102 -3.66 -15.31 3.24
C SER A 102 -5.08 -15.77 3.55
N HIS A 103 -5.88 -14.82 3.98
CA HIS A 103 -7.32 -14.94 4.14
C HIS A 103 -7.95 -14.00 3.11
N GLU A 104 -7.80 -14.31 1.82
CA GLU A 104 -8.44 -13.55 0.76
C GLU A 104 -9.94 -13.82 0.73
N GLY A 105 -10.65 -13.30 1.73
CA GLY A 105 -12.09 -13.31 1.76
C GLY A 105 -12.68 -12.55 0.58
N GLU A 106 -13.94 -12.84 0.26
CA GLU A 106 -14.68 -12.04 -0.71
C GLU A 106 -14.82 -10.59 -0.22
N SER A 107 -14.76 -9.65 -1.14
CA SER A 107 -15.06 -8.25 -0.83
C SER A 107 -16.53 -8.13 -0.41
N ALA A 108 -16.78 -7.46 0.71
CA ALA A 108 -18.13 -7.23 1.22
C ALA A 108 -18.44 -5.73 1.25
N PRO A 109 -19.70 -5.31 1.02
CA PRO A 109 -20.10 -3.92 1.15
C PRO A 109 -19.93 -3.44 2.60
N ILE A 110 -19.46 -2.21 2.77
CA ILE A 110 -19.29 -1.58 4.07
C ILE A 110 -20.65 -1.06 4.53
N ILE A 111 -21.08 -1.53 5.71
CA ILE A 111 -22.36 -1.12 6.30
C ILE A 111 -22.17 0.27 6.95
N PRO A 112 -23.05 1.26 6.66
CA PRO A 112 -23.01 2.57 7.30
C PRO A 112 -23.08 2.51 8.83
N ASP A 113 -22.49 3.50 9.50
CA ASP A 113 -22.48 3.63 10.97
C ASP A 113 -21.82 2.45 11.70
N THR A 114 -20.98 1.69 10.99
CA THR A 114 -20.15 0.64 11.58
C THR A 114 -18.70 1.10 11.73
N VAL A 115 -17.90 0.30 12.44
CA VAL A 115 -16.43 0.48 12.48
C VAL A 115 -15.86 0.53 11.07
N GLY A 116 -16.36 -0.30 10.15
CA GLY A 116 -15.90 -0.32 8.75
C GLY A 116 -16.09 1.02 8.05
N ASP A 117 -17.27 1.63 8.21
CA ASP A 117 -17.61 2.95 7.64
C ASP A 117 -16.73 4.07 8.22
N VAL A 118 -16.43 4.03 9.52
CA VAL A 118 -15.50 5.01 10.13
C VAL A 118 -14.09 4.86 9.55
N PHE A 119 -13.61 3.62 9.37
CA PHE A 119 -12.31 3.38 8.73
C PHE A 119 -12.31 3.88 7.29
N GLU A 120 -13.32 3.51 6.51
CA GLU A 120 -13.48 3.96 5.13
C GLU A 120 -13.39 5.48 5.02
N LYS A 121 -14.25 6.22 5.74
CA LYS A 121 -14.23 7.70 5.75
C LYS A 121 -12.85 8.25 6.10
N THR A 122 -12.16 7.61 7.04
CA THR A 122 -10.83 8.05 7.50
C THR A 122 -9.74 7.79 6.45
N VAL A 123 -9.66 6.58 5.91
CA VAL A 123 -8.55 6.17 5.05
C VAL A 123 -8.77 6.54 3.59
N CYS A 124 -10.02 6.57 3.11
CA CYS A 124 -10.34 7.00 1.75
C CYS A 124 -10.15 8.51 1.54
N GLU A 125 -10.24 9.31 2.60
CA GLU A 125 -9.84 10.71 2.56
C GLU A 125 -8.34 10.86 2.20
N LEU A 126 -7.48 9.94 2.66
CA LEU A 126 -6.06 9.93 2.30
C LEU A 126 -5.86 9.57 0.82
N VAL A 127 -6.69 8.68 0.27
CA VAL A 127 -6.70 8.33 -1.16
C VAL A 127 -7.05 9.55 -1.99
N ARG A 128 -8.13 10.25 -1.64
CA ARG A 128 -8.57 11.49 -2.31
C ARG A 128 -7.46 12.54 -2.30
N GLN A 129 -6.84 12.80 -1.14
CA GLN A 129 -5.74 13.76 -1.03
C GLN A 129 -4.55 13.40 -1.93
N LYS A 130 -4.15 12.12 -1.99
CA LYS A 130 -3.07 11.64 -2.86
C LYS A 130 -3.41 11.84 -4.35
N GLN A 131 -4.64 11.55 -4.74
CA GLN A 131 -5.10 11.73 -6.12
C GLN A 131 -5.13 13.21 -6.53
N GLU A 132 -5.62 14.09 -5.65
CA GLU A 132 -5.63 15.53 -5.89
C GLU A 132 -4.23 16.11 -6.01
N ALA A 133 -3.30 15.70 -5.15
CA ALA A 133 -1.90 16.10 -5.24
C ALA A 133 -1.26 15.64 -6.56
N ALA A 134 -1.55 14.41 -7.00
CA ALA A 134 -1.05 13.89 -8.27
C ALA A 134 -1.62 14.66 -9.47
N ARG A 135 -2.90 15.02 -9.45
CA ARG A 135 -3.54 15.84 -10.51
C ARG A 135 -2.91 17.24 -10.58
N LYS A 136 -2.70 17.90 -9.44
CA LYS A 136 -2.03 19.21 -9.37
C LYS A 136 -0.62 19.15 -9.94
N LYS A 137 0.18 18.18 -9.49
CA LYS A 137 1.56 17.99 -9.98
C LYS A 137 1.59 17.76 -11.50
N LYS A 138 0.69 16.95 -12.03
CA LYS A 138 0.60 16.69 -13.48
C LYS A 138 0.24 17.95 -14.26
N ALA A 139 -0.72 18.74 -13.78
CA ALA A 139 -1.10 20.00 -14.41
C ALA A 139 0.07 21.01 -14.41
N GLU A 140 0.80 21.14 -13.31
CA GLU A 140 2.00 21.98 -13.22
C GLU A 140 3.08 21.53 -14.23
N GLU A 141 3.37 20.23 -14.30
CA GLU A 141 4.33 19.69 -15.27
C GLU A 141 3.92 19.93 -16.73
N GLU A 142 2.63 19.86 -17.05
CA GLU A 142 2.10 20.17 -18.39
C GLU A 142 2.23 21.67 -18.72
N THR A 143 1.98 22.56 -17.76
CA THR A 143 2.17 24.00 -17.97
C THR A 143 3.62 24.37 -18.27
N ILE A 144 4.57 23.80 -17.51
CA ILE A 144 6.01 24.03 -17.71
C ILE A 144 6.46 23.54 -19.10
N LYS A 145 5.97 22.37 -19.55
CA LYS A 145 6.29 21.82 -20.88
C LYS A 145 5.74 22.72 -22.00
N ASN A 146 4.53 23.24 -21.85
CA ASN A 146 3.91 24.13 -22.85
C ASN A 146 4.63 25.47 -22.95
N GLU A 147 5.08 26.05 -21.82
CA GLU A 147 5.86 27.29 -21.81
C GLU A 147 7.27 27.10 -22.42
N SER A 148 7.95 26.00 -22.08
CA SER A 148 9.28 25.71 -22.64
C SER A 148 9.25 25.41 -24.15
N GLY A 149 8.14 24.88 -24.67
CA GLY A 149 7.97 24.63 -26.11
C GLY A 149 7.83 25.91 -26.93
N LYS A 150 7.22 26.97 -26.37
CA LYS A 150 6.94 28.22 -27.08
C LYS A 150 8.18 29.08 -27.32
N ASN A 151 9.19 28.99 -26.44
CA ASN A 151 10.43 29.78 -26.56
C ASN A 151 11.48 29.16 -27.50
N LYS A 152 11.29 27.93 -27.99
CA LYS A 152 12.27 27.26 -28.87
C LYS A 152 12.04 27.51 -30.38
N SER A 153 10.99 28.24 -30.74
CA SER A 153 10.60 28.45 -32.15
C SER A 153 11.07 29.76 -32.78
N ALA A 154 11.84 30.61 -32.07
CA ALA A 154 12.24 31.94 -32.57
C ALA A 154 13.72 32.08 -32.96
N THR A 155 14.51 31.01 -33.02
CA THR A 155 15.91 31.10 -33.47
C THR A 155 16.30 29.85 -34.26
N SER A 156 15.74 29.73 -35.47
CA SER A 156 16.32 28.90 -36.52
C SER A 156 16.79 29.85 -37.61
N LEU A 157 18.02 30.38 -37.44
CA LEU A 157 18.77 30.97 -38.54
C LEU A 157 19.17 29.82 -39.47
N GLU A 158 18.58 29.87 -40.66
CA GLU A 158 18.75 28.98 -41.79
C GLU A 158 20.23 28.81 -42.14
N VAL A 159 20.78 27.61 -41.91
CA VAL A 159 22.08 27.20 -42.48
C VAL A 159 21.80 26.15 -43.56
N PRO A 160 22.26 26.35 -44.81
CA PRO A 160 21.99 25.44 -45.92
C PRO A 160 22.58 24.04 -45.73
N VAL A 161 21.79 23.04 -46.12
CA VAL A 161 22.09 21.60 -46.05
C VAL A 161 22.98 21.15 -47.23
N ILE A 162 24.02 20.38 -46.92
CA ILE A 162 24.81 19.55 -47.86
C ILE A 162 24.56 18.07 -47.49
N PRO A 163 24.14 17.19 -48.42
CA PRO A 163 24.14 15.73 -48.25
C PRO A 163 25.51 15.14 -48.69
N PRO A 164 25.88 13.85 -48.51
CA PRO A 164 25.11 12.66 -48.12
C PRO A 164 25.84 11.71 -47.13
N SER A 165 25.25 10.55 -46.80
CA SER A 165 25.84 9.20 -47.03
C SER A 165 25.20 8.13 -46.14
N SER A 166 24.77 7.08 -46.83
CA SER A 166 24.44 5.71 -46.41
C SER A 166 25.48 5.10 -45.46
N ASP A 167 25.04 4.32 -44.47
CA ASP A 167 25.13 2.85 -44.49
C ASP A 167 24.97 2.22 -43.09
N THR A 168 24.50 0.97 -43.13
CA THR A 168 24.77 -0.12 -42.18
C THR A 168 23.60 -0.58 -41.30
N GLN A 169 22.94 -1.61 -41.82
CA GLN A 169 22.20 -2.65 -41.12
C GLN A 169 22.98 -3.23 -39.92
N LYS A 170 22.29 -3.51 -38.80
CA LYS A 170 22.51 -4.79 -38.09
C LYS A 170 21.31 -5.24 -37.25
N THR A 171 20.72 -6.31 -37.78
CA THR A 171 19.96 -7.44 -37.23
C THR A 171 20.13 -7.84 -35.75
N GLN A 172 19.05 -8.48 -35.25
CA GLN A 172 18.94 -9.51 -34.20
C GLN A 172 18.83 -9.08 -32.73
N GLN A 173 17.68 -9.35 -32.10
CA GLN A 173 17.51 -10.59 -31.31
C GLN A 173 16.03 -10.83 -30.96
N SER A 174 15.50 -11.96 -31.43
CA SER A 174 14.20 -12.53 -31.04
C SER A 174 14.40 -13.33 -29.76
N GLY A 175 13.77 -12.88 -28.67
CA GLY A 175 13.77 -13.55 -27.38
C GLY A 175 12.67 -14.60 -27.32
N HIS A 176 13.08 -15.83 -27.06
CA HIS A 176 12.27 -17.03 -26.90
C HIS A 176 11.35 -16.91 -25.67
N GLU A 177 10.03 -16.97 -25.88
CA GLU A 177 9.04 -17.09 -24.81
C GLU A 177 8.88 -18.57 -24.46
N VAL A 178 9.34 -18.95 -23.26
CA VAL A 178 9.14 -20.29 -22.72
C VAL A 178 7.96 -20.24 -21.77
N GLU A 179 6.87 -20.86 -22.19
CA GLU A 179 5.64 -21.03 -21.42
C GLU A 179 5.88 -22.02 -20.26
N PRO A 180 5.55 -21.69 -19.01
CA PRO A 180 5.72 -22.60 -17.88
C PRO A 180 4.59 -23.64 -17.86
N VAL A 181 4.97 -24.91 -18.01
CA VAL A 181 4.10 -26.07 -17.79
C VAL A 181 3.69 -26.12 -16.32
N ILE A 182 2.40 -25.92 -16.04
CA ILE A 182 1.80 -26.06 -14.71
C ILE A 182 1.52 -27.56 -14.46
N PRO A 183 2.06 -28.17 -13.39
CA PRO A 183 1.75 -29.55 -13.05
C PRO A 183 0.31 -29.68 -12.51
N GLU A 184 -0.42 -30.60 -13.11
CA GLU A 184 -1.78 -31.00 -12.76
C GLU A 184 -1.82 -31.58 -11.34
N SER A 185 -2.51 -30.90 -10.43
CA SER A 185 -2.66 -31.34 -9.03
C SER A 185 -3.63 -32.51 -8.95
N GLN A 186 -3.10 -33.69 -8.64
CA GLN A 186 -3.89 -34.87 -8.32
C GLN A 186 -4.75 -34.64 -7.06
N THR A 187 -6.05 -34.86 -7.20
CA THR A 187 -7.00 -34.89 -6.09
C THR A 187 -6.95 -36.25 -5.38
N PRO A 188 -6.89 -36.32 -4.04
CA PRO A 188 -6.97 -37.58 -3.33
C PRO A 188 -8.40 -38.16 -3.37
N PRO A 189 -8.55 -39.50 -3.31
CA PRO A 189 -9.85 -40.14 -3.36
C PRO A 189 -10.66 -39.87 -2.09
N VAL A 190 -11.95 -39.61 -2.29
CA VAL A 190 -12.98 -39.57 -1.24
C VAL A 190 -13.17 -40.99 -0.71
N VAL A 191 -12.91 -41.19 0.58
CA VAL A 191 -13.26 -42.42 1.30
C VAL A 191 -14.66 -42.23 1.87
N ASN A 192 -15.60 -43.07 1.41
CA ASN A 192 -16.95 -43.20 1.97
C ASN A 192 -16.93 -44.01 3.27
#